data_AF-A0A3S3VLT1-F1
#
_entry.id   AF-A0A3S3VLT1-F1
#
_cell.length_a   1.000
_cell.length_b   1.000
_cell.length_c   1.000
_cell.angle_alpha   90.00
_cell.angle_beta   90.00
_cell.angle_gamma   90.00
#
_symmetry.space_group_name_H-M   'P 1'
#
loop_
_entity.id
_entity.type
_entity.pdbx_description
1 polymer ?
#
loop_
_entity_poly.entity_id
_entity_poly.type
_entity_poly.pdbx_seq_one_letter_code
_entity_poly.pdbx_strand_id
1 'polypeptide(L)'
;MLAGKKSHQVNRWRKFYLGSGSLAKNFLNFNWDRQFTTKTFRPQFPYTSMNNHLILEDNWTGAEGSNAEGIPVMVRYRQNLRGFIDSGYYPTKIEIHWKYDTDEASEMPASGEADIIDNFETALIYALEGDRQSILTSVITGQGEKRWAWYTSNADSAQERIDTVLLDFEQLPITITKTEDPNWDDYFAFIADFGGAA
;
A
#
# COMPACT_ATOMS: atom_id res chain seq x y z
N MET A 1 -47.35 -11.40 8.58
CA MET A 1 -46.19 -12.14 9.10
C MET A 1 -44.98 -11.82 8.23
N LEU A 2 -43.96 -11.24 8.86
CA LEU A 2 -42.53 -11.12 8.54
C LEU A 2 -42.10 -10.94 7.07
N ALA A 3 -41.78 -9.68 6.74
CA ALA A 3 -40.81 -9.33 5.70
C ALA A 3 -39.38 -9.66 6.17
N GLY A 4 -38.62 -10.34 5.32
CA GLY A 4 -37.24 -10.75 5.60
C GLY A 4 -36.30 -9.56 5.78
N LYS A 5 -35.63 -9.50 6.94
CA LYS A 5 -34.47 -8.63 7.15
C LYS A 5 -33.29 -9.21 6.37
N LYS A 6 -32.82 -8.47 5.35
CA LYS A 6 -31.50 -8.68 4.77
C LYS A 6 -30.46 -8.44 5.86
N SER A 7 -29.80 -9.50 6.33
CA SER A 7 -28.64 -9.40 7.21
C SER A 7 -27.51 -8.72 6.46
N HIS A 8 -27.30 -7.42 6.71
CA HIS A 8 -26.01 -6.80 6.45
C HIS A 8 -25.07 -7.35 7.52
N GLN A 9 -24.28 -8.36 7.15
CA GLN A 9 -23.12 -8.78 7.94
C GLN A 9 -22.17 -7.58 7.94
N VAL A 10 -22.12 -6.87 9.07
CA VAL A 10 -21.13 -5.82 9.28
C VAL A 10 -19.81 -6.55 9.49
N ASN A 11 -18.95 -6.59 8.47
CA ASN A 11 -17.58 -7.08 8.61
C ASN A 11 -16.91 -6.27 9.72
N ARG A 12 -16.68 -6.90 10.88
CA ARG A 12 -16.18 -6.24 12.08
C ARG A 12 -14.66 -6.24 12.05
N TRP A 13 -14.09 -5.22 11.41
CA TRP A 13 -12.64 -5.01 11.37
C TRP A 13 -12.13 -4.38 12.68
N ARG A 14 -11.01 -4.88 13.21
CA ARG A 14 -10.28 -4.25 14.31
C ARG A 14 -9.14 -3.44 13.72
N LYS A 15 -9.16 -2.12 13.92
CA LYS A 15 -8.13 -1.20 13.44
C LYS A 15 -7.05 -0.97 14.50
N PHE A 16 -5.84 -0.78 14.03
CA PHE A 16 -4.69 -0.37 14.83
C PHE A 16 -3.71 0.42 13.96
N TYR A 17 -2.86 1.23 14.57
CA TYR A 17 -1.82 1.95 13.85
C TYR A 17 -0.53 1.16 13.94
N LEU A 18 0.11 0.94 12.79
CA LEU A 18 1.45 0.41 12.74
C LEU A 18 2.40 1.60 12.94
N GLY A 19 3.22 1.55 13.99
CA GLY A 19 4.25 2.58 14.20
C GLY A 19 5.19 2.65 13.00
N SER A 20 5.77 3.83 12.76
CA SER A 20 6.81 4.04 11.75
C SER A 20 8.01 3.13 12.09
N GLY A 21 8.11 1.96 11.47
CA GLY A 21 9.12 0.99 11.91
C GLY A 21 9.14 -0.34 11.17
N SER A 22 9.73 -0.34 9.97
CA SER A 22 10.76 -1.29 9.48
C SER A 22 11.04 -0.89 8.03
N LEU A 23 12.10 -0.15 7.67
CA LEU A 23 13.53 -0.44 7.80
C LEU A 23 14.30 0.88 7.78
N ALA A 24 14.77 1.35 8.93
CA ALA A 24 15.81 2.38 9.01
C ALA A 24 16.60 2.20 10.29
N LYS A 25 17.38 1.12 10.36
CA LYS A 25 18.53 1.08 11.27
C LYS A 25 19.78 1.32 10.44
N ASN A 26 20.46 2.40 10.82
CA ASN A 26 21.73 2.92 10.31
C ASN A 26 21.59 3.85 9.11
N PHE A 27 21.34 5.14 9.36
CA PHE A 27 22.21 6.21 8.86
C PHE A 27 22.15 7.40 9.82
N LEU A 28 23.28 7.66 10.48
CA LEU A 28 23.50 8.80 11.36
C LEU A 28 23.83 10.05 10.53
N ASN A 29 23.41 11.19 11.07
CA ASN A 29 23.89 12.57 10.85
C ASN A 29 23.31 13.35 9.66
N PHE A 30 22.30 14.18 9.93
CA PHE A 30 22.33 15.58 9.48
C PHE A 30 21.43 16.49 10.34
N ASN A 31 21.98 17.63 10.76
CA ASN A 31 21.37 18.61 11.65
C ASN A 31 21.01 19.87 10.83
N TRP A 32 19.77 20.33 10.88
CA TRP A 32 19.40 21.71 10.51
C TRP A 32 18.36 22.27 11.46
N ASP A 33 18.86 23.02 12.44
CA ASP A 33 18.10 23.97 13.23
C ASP A 33 17.89 25.25 12.38
N ARG A 34 16.64 25.73 12.26
CA ARG A 34 16.23 27.14 12.49
C ARG A 34 14.77 27.41 12.13
N GLN A 35 14.14 28.08 13.09
CA GLN A 35 12.78 28.60 13.14
C GLN A 35 12.56 29.74 12.13
N PHE A 36 11.36 29.88 11.55
CA PHE A 36 10.73 31.20 11.30
C PHE A 36 9.19 31.12 11.29
N THR A 37 8.60 32.25 11.68
CA THR A 37 7.25 32.48 12.21
C THR A 37 6.16 32.64 11.14
N THR A 38 4.93 32.26 11.48
CA THR A 38 3.72 32.44 10.65
C THR A 38 3.14 33.86 10.73
N LYS A 39 2.81 34.47 9.58
CA LYS A 39 1.66 35.39 9.46
C LYS A 39 1.22 35.64 8.00
N THR A 40 0.13 34.97 7.66
CA THR A 40 -1.01 35.29 6.75
C THR A 40 -0.87 36.29 5.59
N PHE A 41 -1.15 35.82 4.36
CA PHE A 41 -1.99 36.51 3.36
C PHE A 41 -2.50 35.48 2.34
N ARG A 42 -3.81 35.43 2.04
CA ARG A 42 -4.37 34.70 0.89
C ARG A 42 -4.97 35.72 -0.09
N PRO A 43 -4.43 35.80 -1.32
CA PRO A 43 -5.24 36.08 -2.48
C PRO A 43 -5.04 35.02 -3.56
N GLN A 44 -6.05 34.92 -4.41
CA GLN A 44 -6.34 33.89 -5.40
C GLN A 44 -5.38 33.97 -6.62
N PHE A 45 -5.53 33.07 -7.60
CA PHE A 45 -4.83 32.96 -8.91
C PHE A 45 -3.71 31.87 -8.99
N PRO A 46 -3.15 31.58 -10.19
CA PRO A 46 -3.44 30.45 -11.09
C PRO A 46 -2.31 29.39 -11.10
N TYR A 47 -2.47 28.28 -11.83
CA TYR A 47 -1.42 27.27 -12.07
C TYR A 47 -0.08 27.92 -12.45
N THR A 48 0.97 27.81 -11.61
CA THR A 48 2.40 27.63 -11.97
C THR A 48 3.26 27.51 -10.70
N SER A 49 4.19 26.53 -10.71
CA SER A 49 5.29 26.28 -9.76
C SER A 49 4.94 25.61 -8.42
N MET A 50 4.72 24.30 -8.46
CA MET A 50 5.15 23.42 -7.37
C MET A 50 6.22 22.50 -7.93
N ASN A 51 7.49 22.80 -7.65
CA ASN A 51 8.45 21.72 -7.40
C ASN A 51 7.93 21.01 -6.14
N ASN A 52 6.94 20.14 -6.37
CA ASN A 52 6.17 19.45 -5.37
C ASN A 52 7.13 18.44 -4.73
N HIS A 53 7.62 18.74 -3.53
CA HIS A 53 8.27 17.69 -2.75
C HIS A 53 7.15 16.74 -2.35
N LEU A 54 6.83 15.78 -3.21
CA LEU A 54 5.94 14.68 -2.90
C LEU A 54 6.54 13.97 -1.68
N ILE A 55 5.96 14.21 -0.49
CA ILE A 55 6.40 13.59 0.75
C ILE A 55 5.67 12.26 0.83
N LEU A 56 6.42 11.17 0.73
CA LEU A 56 5.94 9.85 1.08
C LEU A 56 6.21 9.65 2.57
N GLU A 57 5.16 9.64 3.39
CA GLU A 57 5.28 9.30 4.80
C GLU A 57 5.24 7.78 4.98
N ASP A 58 6.01 7.27 5.93
CA ASP A 58 5.98 5.85 6.29
C ASP A 58 4.94 5.57 7.40
N ASN A 59 3.75 6.14 7.24
CA ASN A 59 2.63 6.02 8.17
C ASN A 59 1.63 4.98 7.66
N TRP A 60 1.51 3.87 8.38
CA TRP A 60 0.67 2.74 8.00
C TRP A 60 -0.49 2.54 8.99
N THR A 61 -1.68 2.32 8.44
CA THR A 61 -2.84 1.85 9.20
C THR A 61 -2.99 0.36 9.00
N GLY A 62 -3.14 -0.39 10.09
CA GLY A 62 -3.43 -1.82 10.11
C GLY A 62 -4.90 -2.10 10.41
N ALA A 63 -5.46 -3.12 9.77
CA ALA A 63 -6.77 -3.67 10.07
C ALA A 63 -6.70 -5.20 10.04
N GLU A 64 -7.37 -5.83 10.99
CA GLU A 64 -7.53 -7.28 11.09
C GLU A 64 -9.01 -7.63 11.05
N GLY A 65 -9.33 -8.73 10.39
CA GLY A 65 -10.67 -9.30 10.37
C GLY A 65 -10.64 -10.75 9.91
N SER A 66 -11.81 -11.25 9.55
CA SER A 66 -11.96 -12.60 9.01
C SER A 66 -12.94 -12.57 7.84
N ASN A 67 -12.77 -13.49 6.89
CA ASN A 67 -13.75 -13.69 5.83
C ASN A 67 -15.02 -14.38 6.39
N ALA A 68 -15.98 -14.69 5.50
CA ALA A 68 -17.25 -15.32 5.88
C ALA A 68 -17.08 -16.71 6.52
N GLU A 69 -15.95 -17.37 6.30
CA GLU A 69 -15.60 -18.70 6.81
C GLU A 69 -14.78 -18.63 8.12
N GLY A 70 -14.45 -17.42 8.59
CA GLY A 70 -13.66 -17.21 9.81
C GLY A 70 -12.15 -17.23 9.58
N ILE A 71 -11.69 -17.36 8.34
CA ILE A 71 -10.26 -17.32 7.98
C ILE A 71 -9.74 -15.89 8.17
N PRO A 72 -8.63 -15.69 8.91
CA PRO A 72 -8.10 -14.37 9.20
C PRO A 72 -7.60 -13.64 7.94
N VAL A 73 -7.77 -12.32 7.94
CA VAL A 73 -7.26 -11.40 6.92
C VAL A 73 -6.64 -10.20 7.60
N MET A 74 -5.39 -9.91 7.24
CA MET A 74 -4.62 -8.76 7.69
C MET A 74 -4.46 -7.78 6.55
N VAL A 75 -4.70 -6.51 6.83
CA VAL A 75 -4.61 -5.43 5.85
C VAL A 75 -3.75 -4.32 6.43
N ARG A 76 -2.81 -3.80 5.65
CA ARG A 76 -2.12 -2.53 5.96
C ARG A 76 -2.19 -1.58 4.77
N TYR A 77 -2.38 -0.30 5.03
CA TYR A 77 -2.51 0.70 3.98
C TYR A 77 -2.06 2.09 4.42
N ARG A 78 -1.67 2.93 3.44
CA ARG A 78 -1.32 4.35 3.66
C ARG A 78 -2.54 5.22 3.38
N GLN A 79 -2.80 6.20 4.25
CA GLN A 79 -3.91 7.15 4.10
C GLN A 79 -3.47 8.50 3.52
N ASN A 80 -2.23 8.91 3.81
CA ASN A 80 -1.70 10.24 3.49
C ASN A 80 -1.13 10.31 2.07
N LEU A 81 -1.93 9.95 1.07
CA LEU A 81 -1.51 9.89 -0.35
C LEU A 81 -2.02 11.05 -1.20
N ARG A 82 -2.67 12.04 -0.59
CA ARG A 82 -3.33 13.14 -1.33
C ARG A 82 -2.39 13.89 -2.27
N GLY A 83 -1.13 14.11 -1.88
CA GLY A 83 -0.14 14.76 -2.73
C GLY A 83 0.16 13.99 -4.02
N PHE A 84 0.18 12.67 -3.95
CA PHE A 84 0.39 11.80 -5.12
C PHE A 84 -0.84 11.76 -6.01
N ILE A 85 -2.03 11.65 -5.42
CA ILE A 85 -3.32 11.68 -6.13
C ILE A 85 -3.48 13.01 -6.88
N ASP A 86 -3.35 14.14 -6.19
CA ASP A 86 -3.54 15.48 -6.76
C ASP A 86 -2.49 15.85 -7.82
N SER A 87 -1.36 15.14 -7.85
CA SER A 87 -0.32 15.37 -8.87
C SER A 87 -0.75 14.93 -10.27
N GLY A 88 -1.66 13.94 -10.37
CA GLY A 88 -2.03 13.32 -11.63
C GLY A 88 -0.91 12.50 -12.29
N TYR A 89 0.24 12.31 -11.63
CA TYR A 89 1.39 11.64 -12.21
C TYR A 89 1.36 10.13 -12.06
N TYR A 90 0.42 9.54 -11.33
CA TYR A 90 0.40 8.11 -11.02
C TYR A 90 -0.89 7.45 -11.51
N PRO A 91 -1.11 7.32 -12.83
CA PRO A 91 -2.40 6.90 -13.37
C PRO A 91 -2.60 5.38 -13.42
N THR A 92 -1.55 4.59 -13.22
CA THR A 92 -1.63 3.13 -13.39
C THR A 92 -1.46 2.44 -12.05
N LYS A 93 -2.37 1.51 -11.74
CA LYS A 93 -2.27 0.57 -10.63
C LYS A 93 -1.56 -0.71 -11.09
N ILE A 94 -0.56 -1.15 -10.32
CA ILE A 94 0.08 -2.45 -10.46
C ILE A 94 -0.27 -3.28 -9.22
N GLU A 95 -0.88 -4.44 -9.44
CA GLU A 95 -1.19 -5.41 -8.40
C GLU A 95 -0.30 -6.64 -8.54
N ILE A 96 0.39 -6.99 -7.46
CA ILE A 96 1.19 -8.22 -7.37
C ILE A 96 0.48 -9.14 -6.40
N HIS A 97 0.23 -10.37 -6.84
CA HIS A 97 -0.43 -11.42 -6.09
C HIS A 97 0.56 -12.56 -5.91
N TRP A 98 0.87 -12.93 -4.68
CA TRP A 98 1.65 -14.13 -4.35
C TRP A 98 0.72 -15.15 -3.74
N LYS A 99 0.53 -16.29 -4.40
CA LYS A 99 -0.20 -17.43 -3.85
C LYS A 99 0.78 -18.36 -3.16
N TYR A 100 0.77 -18.34 -1.83
CA TYR A 100 1.66 -19.17 -1.03
C TYR A 100 0.95 -20.47 -0.65
N ASP A 101 1.73 -21.52 -0.44
CA ASP A 101 1.17 -22.77 0.04
C ASP A 101 0.81 -22.64 1.52
N THR A 102 -0.33 -23.19 1.89
CA THR A 102 -0.78 -23.21 3.28
C THR A 102 -1.45 -24.53 3.59
N ASP A 103 -0.87 -25.24 4.56
CA ASP A 103 -1.41 -26.51 5.07
C ASP A 103 -2.21 -26.29 6.36
N GLU A 104 -2.33 -25.04 6.80
CA GLU A 104 -2.99 -24.66 8.04
C GLU A 104 -4.39 -24.11 7.79
N ALA A 105 -5.32 -24.40 8.69
CA ALA A 105 -6.67 -23.84 8.67
C ALA A 105 -6.71 -22.31 8.79
N SER A 106 -5.59 -21.68 9.22
CA SER A 106 -5.45 -20.24 9.30
C SER A 106 -5.22 -19.59 7.93
N GLU A 107 -4.81 -20.36 6.93
CA GLU A 107 -4.41 -19.91 5.59
C GLU A 107 -3.41 -18.74 5.58
N MET A 108 -2.56 -18.70 6.60
CA MET A 108 -1.45 -17.76 6.74
C MET A 108 -0.16 -18.39 6.19
N PRO A 109 0.83 -17.59 5.76
CA PRO A 109 2.09 -18.12 5.25
C PRO A 109 2.86 -18.85 6.35
N ALA A 110 3.41 -20.02 6.02
CA ALA A 110 4.31 -20.75 6.90
C ALA A 110 5.58 -19.94 7.20
N SER A 111 6.25 -20.18 8.34
CA SER A 111 7.38 -19.34 8.77
C SER A 111 8.51 -19.22 7.75
N GLY A 112 8.86 -20.31 7.04
CA GLY A 112 9.89 -20.27 6.01
C GLY A 112 9.48 -19.50 4.75
N GLU A 113 8.20 -19.53 4.39
CA GLU A 113 7.67 -18.76 3.25
C GLU A 113 7.49 -17.29 3.59
N ALA A 114 7.15 -16.97 4.85
CA ALA A 114 7.07 -15.61 5.35
C ALA A 114 8.41 -14.85 5.18
N ASP A 115 9.54 -15.50 5.43
CA ASP A 115 10.86 -14.88 5.25
C ASP A 115 11.14 -14.51 3.79
N ILE A 116 10.76 -15.37 2.83
CA ILE A 116 10.95 -15.11 1.39
C ILE A 116 10.03 -13.98 0.94
N ILE A 117 8.77 -14.01 1.39
CA ILE A 117 7.77 -12.97 1.15
C ILE A 117 8.25 -11.61 1.65
N ASP A 118 8.83 -11.54 2.85
CA ASP A 118 9.30 -10.28 3.45
C ASP A 118 10.56 -9.76 2.75
N ASN A 119 11.47 -10.65 2.35
CA ASN A 119 12.63 -10.29 1.53
C ASN A 119 12.20 -9.74 0.15
N PHE A 120 11.22 -10.38 -0.49
CA PHE A 120 10.67 -9.91 -1.77
C PHE A 120 9.98 -8.56 -1.65
N GLU A 121 9.14 -8.36 -0.63
CA GLU A 121 8.51 -7.08 -0.37
C GLU A 121 9.53 -5.96 -0.13
N THR A 122 10.59 -6.25 0.64
CA THR A 122 11.69 -5.31 0.89
C THR A 122 12.39 -4.91 -0.41
N ALA A 123 12.68 -5.89 -1.28
CA ALA A 123 13.31 -5.63 -2.57
C ALA A 123 12.42 -4.80 -3.51
N LEU A 124 11.11 -5.07 -3.53
CA LEU A 124 10.14 -4.26 -4.27
C LEU A 124 10.12 -2.80 -3.78
N ILE A 125 10.03 -2.58 -2.46
CA ILE A 125 10.03 -1.23 -1.87
C ILE A 125 11.30 -0.47 -2.26
N TYR A 126 12.47 -1.11 -2.15
CA TYR A 126 13.73 -0.49 -2.52
C TYR A 126 13.77 -0.10 -4.01
N ALA A 127 13.32 -0.99 -4.90
CA ALA A 127 13.35 -0.76 -6.35
C ALA A 127 12.31 0.27 -6.82
N LEU A 128 11.13 0.29 -6.20
CA LEU A 128 9.96 1.02 -6.70
C LEU A 128 9.70 2.36 -5.99
N GLU A 129 10.00 2.47 -4.68
CA GLU A 129 9.71 3.70 -3.91
C GLU A 129 10.88 4.66 -3.79
N GLY A 130 12.12 4.22 -4.04
CA GLY A 130 13.33 4.99 -3.71
C GLY A 130 13.38 6.40 -4.33
N ASP A 131 12.89 6.53 -5.57
CA ASP A 131 12.75 7.79 -6.29
C ASP A 131 11.29 8.26 -6.41
N ARG A 132 10.37 7.63 -5.66
CA ARG A 132 8.91 7.79 -5.76
C ARG A 132 8.37 7.45 -7.15
N GLN A 133 9.04 6.60 -7.92
CA GLN A 133 8.54 6.19 -9.23
C GLN A 133 7.19 5.44 -9.11
N SER A 134 7.06 4.61 -8.09
CA SER A 134 5.81 3.99 -7.67
C SER A 134 5.61 4.11 -6.17
N ILE A 135 4.36 4.03 -5.73
CA ILE A 135 3.95 4.18 -4.33
C ILE A 135 3.14 2.95 -3.93
N LEU A 136 3.61 2.21 -2.93
CA LEU A 136 2.85 1.14 -2.30
C LEU A 136 1.73 1.76 -1.46
N THR A 137 0.51 1.38 -1.77
CA THR A 137 -0.70 1.95 -1.18
C THR A 137 -1.33 1.02 -0.16
N SER A 138 -1.34 -0.30 -0.44
CA SER A 138 -1.89 -1.30 0.45
C SER A 138 -1.22 -2.67 0.28
N VAL A 139 -1.22 -3.43 1.37
CA VAL A 139 -0.85 -4.85 1.41
C VAL A 139 -1.92 -5.64 2.15
N ILE A 140 -2.32 -6.76 1.58
CA ILE A 140 -3.31 -7.68 2.16
C ILE A 140 -2.66 -9.05 2.30
N THR A 141 -2.76 -9.66 3.48
CA THR A 141 -2.30 -11.03 3.73
C THR A 141 -3.44 -11.85 4.31
N GLY A 142 -3.68 -13.03 3.73
CA GLY A 142 -4.60 -14.04 4.23
C GLY A 142 -5.26 -14.78 3.08
N GLN A 143 -6.00 -15.84 3.39
CA GLN A 143 -6.66 -16.69 2.40
C GLN A 143 -5.69 -17.31 1.38
N GLY A 144 -4.50 -17.73 1.83
CA GLY A 144 -3.50 -18.36 0.97
C GLY A 144 -2.81 -17.39 0.00
N GLU A 145 -2.98 -16.08 0.18
CA GLU A 145 -2.43 -15.07 -0.72
C GLU A 145 -1.87 -13.85 0.02
N LYS A 146 -0.83 -13.24 -0.55
CA LYS A 146 -0.39 -11.88 -0.21
C LYS A 146 -0.51 -11.01 -1.45
N ARG A 147 -1.10 -9.82 -1.28
CA ARG A 147 -1.36 -8.86 -2.36
C ARG A 147 -0.72 -7.53 -2.05
N TRP A 148 -0.06 -6.93 -3.03
CA TRP A 148 0.49 -5.58 -2.98
C TRP A 148 -0.14 -4.72 -4.06
N ALA A 149 -0.63 -3.54 -3.71
CA ALA A 149 -1.16 -2.56 -4.66
C ALA A 149 -0.26 -1.33 -4.73
N TRP A 150 0.30 -1.10 -5.92
CA TRP A 150 1.20 0.00 -6.24
C TRP A 150 0.51 0.97 -7.20
N TYR A 151 0.71 2.26 -7.02
CA TYR A 151 0.39 3.26 -8.04
C TYR A 151 1.67 3.81 -8.62
N THR A 152 1.75 3.86 -9.95
CA THR A 152 3.00 4.15 -10.66
C THR A 152 2.86 5.28 -11.65
N SER A 153 3.96 6.03 -11.79
CA SER A 153 4.10 7.09 -12.79
C SER A 153 4.49 6.60 -14.18
N ASN A 154 5.03 5.39 -14.27
CA ASN A 154 5.37 4.77 -15.53
C ASN A 154 5.30 3.24 -15.39
N ALA A 155 4.27 2.64 -15.98
CA ALA A 155 4.00 1.22 -15.84
C ALA A 155 5.02 0.31 -16.51
N ASP A 156 5.75 0.79 -17.53
CA ASP A 156 6.80 0.02 -18.19
C ASP A 156 8.07 0.03 -17.35
N SER A 157 8.50 1.20 -16.87
CA SER A 157 9.65 1.32 -15.97
C SER A 157 9.44 0.57 -14.64
N ALA A 158 8.22 0.59 -14.09
CA ALA A 158 7.90 -0.21 -12.91
C ALA A 158 8.02 -1.72 -13.18
N GLN A 159 7.56 -2.19 -14.35
CA GLN A 159 7.69 -3.60 -14.73
C GLN A 159 9.15 -4.01 -14.89
N GLU A 160 9.97 -3.22 -15.58
CA GLU A 160 11.41 -3.51 -15.73
C GLU A 160 12.12 -3.61 -14.37
N ARG A 161 11.74 -2.77 -13.41
CA ARG A 161 12.25 -2.82 -12.03
C ARG A 161 11.80 -4.08 -11.29
N ILE A 162 10.53 -4.46 -11.42
CA ILE A 162 10.00 -5.71 -10.86
C ILE A 162 10.74 -6.91 -11.47
N ASP A 163 10.88 -6.96 -12.80
CA ASP A 163 11.57 -8.02 -13.51
C ASP A 163 13.03 -8.14 -13.04
N THR A 164 13.69 -7.01 -12.79
CA THR A 164 15.05 -6.97 -12.22
C THR A 164 15.09 -7.55 -10.81
N VAL A 165 14.15 -7.16 -9.94
CA VAL A 165 14.04 -7.73 -8.58
C VAL A 165 13.86 -9.25 -8.64
N LEU A 166 13.04 -9.75 -9.57
CA LEU A 166 12.77 -11.18 -9.72
C LEU A 166 13.99 -12.03 -10.11
N LEU A 167 15.06 -11.42 -10.64
CA LEU A 167 16.30 -12.14 -10.95
C LEU A 167 17.04 -12.64 -9.70
N ASP A 168 16.77 -12.04 -8.53
CA ASP A 168 17.40 -12.39 -7.25
C ASP A 168 16.65 -13.50 -6.50
N PHE A 169 15.53 -13.98 -7.03
CA PHE A 169 14.68 -15.00 -6.40
C PHE A 169 14.59 -16.26 -7.27
N GLU A 170 14.41 -17.42 -6.61
CA GLU A 170 13.91 -18.61 -7.31
C GLU A 170 12.49 -18.34 -7.84
N GLN A 171 12.01 -19.14 -8.80
CA GLN A 171 10.72 -18.91 -9.45
C GLN A 171 9.58 -18.78 -8.42
N LEU A 172 9.04 -17.56 -8.28
CA LEU A 172 8.01 -17.23 -7.31
C LEU A 172 6.60 -17.48 -7.88
N PRO A 173 5.62 -17.92 -7.06
CA PRO A 173 4.24 -18.16 -7.49
C PRO A 173 3.43 -16.85 -7.55
N ILE A 174 3.94 -15.89 -8.31
CA ILE A 174 3.35 -14.54 -8.41
C ILE A 174 2.59 -14.31 -9.71
N THR A 175 1.58 -13.45 -9.65
CA THR A 175 0.90 -12.88 -10.81
C THR A 175 0.93 -11.35 -10.70
N ILE A 176 1.19 -10.68 -11.81
CA ILE A 176 1.26 -9.21 -11.89
C ILE A 176 0.16 -8.73 -12.83
N THR A 177 -0.67 -7.80 -12.36
CA THR A 177 -1.74 -7.18 -13.15
C THR A 177 -1.54 -5.68 -13.22
N LYS A 178 -1.79 -5.07 -14.38
CA LYS A 178 -1.76 -3.62 -14.59
C LYS A 178 -3.15 -3.12 -14.97
N THR A 179 -3.60 -2.06 -14.31
CA THR A 179 -4.92 -1.46 -14.54
C THR A 179 -4.76 0.06 -14.62
N GLU A 180 -5.31 0.67 -15.66
CA GLU A 180 -5.43 2.13 -15.73
C GLU A 180 -6.48 2.61 -14.73
N ASP A 181 -6.07 3.45 -13.79
CA ASP A 181 -6.91 4.07 -12.78
C ASP A 181 -6.44 5.52 -12.50
N PRO A 182 -6.60 6.43 -13.48
CA PRO A 182 -6.12 7.80 -13.37
C PRO A 182 -6.80 8.61 -12.25
N ASN A 183 -7.98 8.16 -11.80
CA ASN A 183 -8.73 8.83 -10.73
C ASN A 183 -8.53 8.17 -9.36
N TRP A 184 -7.76 7.08 -9.28
CA TRP A 184 -7.57 6.30 -8.06
C TRP A 184 -8.89 5.75 -7.49
N ASP A 185 -9.84 5.42 -8.36
CA ASP A 185 -11.17 4.91 -8.00
C ASP A 185 -11.05 3.62 -7.18
N ASP A 186 -10.12 2.73 -7.52
CA ASP A 186 -9.88 1.48 -6.79
C ASP A 186 -9.30 1.73 -5.40
N TYR A 187 -8.40 2.72 -5.27
CA TYR A 187 -7.87 3.12 -3.96
C TYR A 187 -8.98 3.71 -3.09
N PHE A 188 -9.84 4.58 -3.65
CA PHE A 188 -10.94 5.16 -2.88
C PHE A 188 -11.98 4.12 -2.48
N ALA A 189 -12.30 3.16 -3.36
CA ALA A 189 -13.16 2.02 -3.02
C ALA A 189 -12.54 1.19 -1.89
N PHE A 190 -11.25 0.88 -1.98
CA PHE A 190 -10.52 0.17 -0.93
C PHE A 190 -10.57 0.93 0.42
N ILE A 191 -10.32 2.24 0.42
CA ILE A 191 -10.42 3.06 1.65
C ILE A 191 -11.86 3.11 2.18
N ALA A 192 -12.89 3.06 1.33
CA ALA A 192 -14.27 2.99 1.82
C ALA A 192 -14.55 1.67 2.57
N ASP A 193 -14.02 0.55 2.06
CA ASP A 193 -14.22 -0.78 2.65
C ASP A 193 -13.42 -1.01 3.94
N PHE A 194 -12.16 -0.54 3.99
CA PHE A 194 -11.24 -0.78 5.11
C PHE A 194 -11.00 0.44 5.98
N GLY A 195 -11.01 1.64 5.39
CA GLY A 195 -10.71 2.91 6.04
C GLY A 195 -11.77 3.37 7.04
N GLY A 196 -13.01 2.89 6.91
CA GLY A 196 -14.18 3.42 7.63
C GLY A 196 -14.40 4.90 7.32
N ALA A 197 -15.65 5.37 7.38
CA ALA A 197 -15.89 6.81 7.36
C ALA A 197 -15.09 7.46 8.50
N ALA A 198 -14.14 8.34 8.14
CA ALA A 198 -13.49 9.23 9.10
C ALA A 198 -14.52 10.19 9.70
#